data_AF-A0A1I4JP21-F1
#
_entry.id   AF-A0A1I4JP21-F1
#
_cell.length_a   1.000
_cell.length_b   1.000
_cell.length_c   1.000
_cell.angle_alpha   90.00
_cell.angle_beta   90.00
_cell.angle_gamma   90.00
#
_symmetry.space_group_name_H-M   'P 1'
#
loop_
_entity.id
_entity.type
_entity.pdbx_description
1 polymer ?
#
loop_
_entity_poly.entity_id
_entity_poly.type
_entity_poly.pdbx_seq_one_letter_code
_entity_poly.pdbx_strand_id
1 'polypeptide(L)' 'MSTINRLEWSRQVALLNDTIKTFQADPSPSQLEAAIRQMQSYAEAARLGGIEIPQRFTVN' A
#
# COMPACT_ATOMS: atom_id res chain seq x y z
N MET A 1 17.42 4.17 1.06
CA MET A 1 16.21 5.01 0.96
C MET A 1 16.47 6.48 1.27
N SER A 2 16.29 7.32 0.26
CA SER A 2 16.28 8.79 0.37
C SER A 2 15.02 9.29 1.10
N THR A 3 15.06 10.52 1.65
CA THR A 3 13.91 11.14 2.34
C THR A 3 12.66 11.20 1.47
N ILE A 4 12.82 11.52 0.19
CA ILE A 4 11.72 11.57 -0.80
C ILE A 4 11.08 10.17 -0.94
N ASN A 5 11.90 9.14 -1.14
CA ASN A 5 11.42 7.75 -1.27
C ASN A 5 10.70 7.27 0.00
N ARG A 6 11.17 7.71 1.19
CA ARG A 6 10.49 7.43 2.47
C ARG A 6 9.10 8.06 2.53
N LEU A 7 8.98 9.33 2.12
CA LEU A 7 7.71 10.05 2.14
C LEU A 7 6.71 9.42 1.17
N GLU A 8 7.15 9.09 -0.04
CA GLU A 8 6.31 8.44 -1.04
C GLU A 8 5.83 7.06 -0.56
N TRP A 9 6.73 6.24 -0.03
CA TRP A 9 6.37 4.95 0.59
C TRP A 9 5.37 5.14 1.73
N SER A 10 5.61 6.11 2.62
CA SER A 10 4.71 6.38 3.77
C SER A 10 3.32 6.81 3.32
N ARG A 11 3.20 7.61 2.24
CA ARG A 11 1.91 8.02 1.68
C ARG A 11 1.15 6.83 1.12
N GLN A 12 1.83 5.96 0.37
CA GLN A 12 1.19 4.77 -0.19
C GLN A 12 0.72 3.80 0.89
N VAL A 13 1.51 3.59 1.95
CA VAL A 13 1.11 2.78 3.10
C VAL A 13 -0.06 3.42 3.85
N ALA A 14 -0.11 4.74 3.97
CA ALA A 14 -1.25 5.43 4.58
C ALA A 14 -2.55 5.22 3.78
N LEU A 15 -2.49 5.36 2.45
CA LEU A 15 -3.64 5.10 1.55
C LEU A 15 -4.11 3.64 1.61
N LEU A 16 -3.18 2.70 1.67
CA LEU A 16 -3.49 1.27 1.81
C LEU A 16 -4.24 1.00 3.13
N ASN A 17 -3.71 1.54 4.24
CA ASN A 17 -4.33 1.38 5.56
C ASN A 17 -5.72 2.02 5.64
N ASP A 18 -5.90 3.18 5.02
CA ASP A 18 -7.19 3.86 4.97
C ASP A 18 -8.24 3.05 4.19
N THR A 19 -7.83 2.51 3.04
CA THR A 19 -8.70 1.64 2.22
C THR A 19 -9.09 0.37 2.97
N ILE A 20 -8.14 -0.26 3.67
CA ILE A 20 -8.39 -1.45 4.49
C ILE A 20 -9.33 -1.12 5.66
N LYS A 21 -9.15 0.03 6.32
CA LYS A 21 -10.05 0.47 7.40
C LYS A 21 -11.47 0.71 6.89
N THR A 22 -11.60 1.34 5.72
CA THR A 22 -12.91 1.56 5.07
C THR A 22 -13.59 0.23 4.78
N PHE A 23 -12.85 -0.75 4.25
CA PHE A 23 -13.37 -2.10 4.03
C PHE A 23 -13.73 -2.83 5.35
N GLN A 24 -12.95 -2.67 6.41
CA GLN A 24 -13.28 -3.27 7.72
C GLN A 24 -14.54 -2.65 8.33
N ALA A 25 -14.80 -1.36 8.07
CA ALA A 25 -16.00 -0.68 8.53
C ALA A 25 -17.25 -1.06 7.71
N ASP A 26 -17.09 -1.27 6.40
CA ASP A 26 -18.14 -1.75 5.49
C ASP A 26 -17.59 -2.86 4.58
N PRO A 27 -17.76 -4.15 4.95
CA PRO A 27 -17.23 -5.26 4.18
C PRO A 27 -18.12 -5.62 2.99
N SER A 28 -18.48 -4.61 2.18
CA SER A 28 -19.24 -4.83 0.96
C SER A 28 -18.34 -5.30 -0.20
N PRO A 29 -18.90 -6.02 -1.19
CA PRO A 29 -18.13 -6.51 -2.34
C PRO A 29 -17.40 -5.39 -3.09
N SER A 30 -18.03 -4.22 -3.22
CA SER A 30 -17.44 -3.06 -3.87
C SER A 30 -16.22 -2.50 -3.12
N GLN A 31 -16.26 -2.48 -1.79
CA GLN A 31 -15.15 -2.05 -0.94
C GLN A 31 -14.01 -3.08 -0.96
N LEU A 32 -14.36 -4.37 -1.00
CA LEU A 32 -13.39 -5.45 -1.17
C LEU A 32 -12.61 -5.30 -2.48
N GLU A 33 -13.31 -5.09 -3.60
CA GLU A 33 -12.66 -4.89 -4.89
C GLU A 33 -11.76 -3.65 -4.92
N ALA A 34 -12.20 -2.54 -4.30
CA ALA A 34 -11.39 -1.33 -4.17
C ALA A 34 -10.10 -1.59 -3.37
N ALA A 35 -10.21 -2.30 -2.23
CA ALA A 35 -9.07 -2.69 -1.41
C ALA A 35 -8.11 -3.60 -2.18
N ILE A 36 -8.62 -4.59 -2.91
CA ILE A 36 -7.81 -5.50 -3.72
C ILE A 36 -7.06 -4.74 -4.81
N ARG A 37 -7.71 -3.83 -5.53
CA ARG A 37 -7.05 -3.01 -6.56
C ARG A 37 -5.95 -2.13 -5.96
N GLN A 38 -6.19 -1.54 -4.80
CA GLN A 38 -5.19 -0.72 -4.12
C GLN A 38 -3.98 -1.55 -3.67
N MET A 39 -4.21 -2.76 -3.16
CA MET A 39 -3.15 -3.71 -2.81
C MET A 39 -2.35 -4.17 -4.03
N GLN A 40 -3.01 -4.46 -5.15
CA GLN A 40 -2.35 -4.83 -6.41
C GLN A 40 -1.49 -3.69 -6.96
N SER A 41 -1.99 -2.45 -6.93
CA SER A 41 -1.24 -1.27 -7.36
C SER A 41 0.03 -1.06 -6.53
N TYR A 42 -0.08 -1.21 -5.20
CA TYR A 42 1.08 -1.17 -4.31
C TYR A 42 2.09 -2.30 -4.61
N ALA A 43 1.61 -3.53 -4.81
CA ALA A 43 2.46 -4.68 -5.12
C ALA A 43 3.18 -4.52 -6.47
N GLU A 44 2.50 -4.00 -7.49
CA GLU A 44 3.09 -3.70 -8.79
C GLU A 44 4.15 -2.61 -8.68
N ALA A 45 3.86 -1.52 -7.96
CA ALA A 45 4.82 -0.44 -7.71
C ALA A 45 6.07 -0.96 -6.97
N ALA A 46 5.90 -1.87 -6.00
CA ALA A 46 7.01 -2.52 -5.31
C ALA A 46 7.82 -3.42 -6.26
N ARG A 47 7.14 -4.22 -7.09
CA ARG A 47 7.79 -5.14 -8.04
C ARG A 47 8.62 -4.41 -9.09
N LEU A 48 8.13 -3.28 -9.58
CA LEU A 48 8.82 -2.47 -10.60
C LEU A 48 9.96 -1.62 -10.02
N GLY A 49 10.19 -1.66 -8.70
CA GLY A 49 11.17 -0.79 -8.03
C GLY A 49 10.74 0.68 -7.97
N GLY A 50 9.45 0.97 -8.23
CA GLY A 50 8.87 2.32 -8.17
C GLY A 50 8.64 2.82 -6.75
N ILE A 51 8.69 1.93 -5.76
CA ILE A 51 8.70 2.26 -4.33
C ILE A 51 9.79 1.49 -3.60
N GLU A 52 10.61 2.24 -2.88
CA GLU A 52 11.61 1.68 -1.97
C GLU A 52 10.95 1.32 -0.64
N ILE A 53 10.72 0.03 -0.38
CA ILE A 53 10.21 -0.45 0.91
C ILE A 53 11.37 -0.47 1.91
N PRO A 54 11.24 0.13 3.11
CA PRO A 54 12.31 0.11 4.09
C PRO A 54 12.60 -1.33 4.55
N GLN A 55 13.88 -1.69 4.65
CA GLN A 55 14.31 -3.06 4.96
C GLN A 55 13.70 -3.64 6.26
N ARG A 56 13.39 -2.80 7.25
CA ARG A 56 12.70 -3.23 8.49
C ARG A 56 11.28 -3.78 8.26
N PHE A 57 10.70 -3.56 7.09
CA PHE A 57 9.37 -4.02 6.70
C PHE A 57 9.41 -5.12 5.63
N THR A 58 10.60 -5.54 5.19
CA THR A 58 10.80 -6.68 4.31
C THR A 58 11.49 -7.78 5.11
N VAL A 59 10.93 -8.99 5.11
CA VAL A 59 11.65 -10.16 5.64
C VAL A 59 12.75 -10.54 4.65
N ASN A 60 13.97 -10.75 5.17
CA ASN A 60 15.11 -11.28 4.42
C ASN A 60 14.84 -12.70 3.92
#